data_AF-A0A149QYZ9-F1
#
_entry.id   AF-A0A149QYZ9-F1
#
_cell.length_a   1.000
_cell.length_b   1.000
_cell.length_c   1.000
_cell.angle_alpha   90.00
_cell.angle_beta   90.00
_cell.angle_gamma   90.00
#
_symmetry.space_group_name_H-M   'P 1'
#
loop_
_entity.id
_entity.type
_entity.pdbx_description
1 polymer ?
#
loop_
_entity_poly.entity_id
_entity_poly.type
_entity_poly.pdbx_seq_one_letter_code
_entity_poly.pdbx_strand_id
1 'polypeptide(L)'
;MSVKVKREMNGTIYRMEVKGGPAGGDYFSVTGDIFPVDKPMDGVCGAVGKELLEAFPWAKPLVDLHLSDNSGVPMHAAENGWYWAGGTEWNSPSQDDPPNSFYLASHLRIPQEDADDIVRKVALKEMDKAEFKAFVEGQRPRWGQEAEQANKTIRSHFEIPEVGRELEQRMGRRLTA
;
A
#
# COMPACT_ATOMS: atom_id res chain seq x y z
N MET A 1 13.78 9.68 -4.34
CA MET A 1 14.59 8.47 -4.54
C MET A 1 13.62 7.31 -4.76
N SER A 2 13.99 6.30 -5.54
CA SER A 2 13.23 5.07 -5.73
C SER A 2 14.18 3.92 -5.98
N VAL A 3 13.73 2.68 -5.74
CA VAL A 3 14.49 1.47 -6.04
C VAL A 3 13.82 0.70 -7.17
N LYS A 4 14.62 0.07 -8.03
CA LYS A 4 14.14 -0.63 -9.22
C LYS A 4 14.70 -2.05 -9.27
N VAL A 5 13.86 -3.01 -9.65
CA VAL A 5 14.27 -4.40 -9.85
C VAL A 5 13.71 -4.91 -11.17
N LYS A 6 14.47 -5.78 -11.83
CA LYS A 6 14.08 -6.44 -13.08
C LYS A 6 14.20 -7.95 -12.90
N ARG A 7 13.22 -8.69 -13.43
CA ARG A 7 13.26 -10.14 -13.56
C ARG A 7 12.76 -10.54 -14.95
N GLU A 8 13.35 -11.59 -15.50
CA GLU A 8 12.83 -12.26 -16.69
C GLU A 8 12.35 -13.65 -16.28
N MET A 9 11.17 -14.04 -16.73
CA MET A 9 10.54 -15.32 -16.41
C MET A 9 9.63 -15.72 -17.57
N ASN A 10 9.77 -16.95 -18.06
CA ASN A 10 8.91 -17.52 -19.11
C ASN A 10 8.78 -16.66 -20.38
N GLY A 11 9.85 -15.97 -20.81
CA GLY A 11 9.82 -15.08 -21.98
C GLY A 11 9.13 -13.73 -21.73
N THR A 12 8.85 -13.38 -20.48
CA THR A 12 8.29 -12.10 -20.05
C THR A 12 9.27 -11.36 -19.16
N ILE A 13 9.44 -10.05 -19.41
CA ILE A 13 10.22 -9.15 -18.56
C ILE A 13 9.27 -8.44 -17.61
N TYR A 14 9.63 -8.47 -16.33
CA TYR A 14 8.98 -7.74 -15.25
C TYR A 14 9.93 -6.68 -14.73
N ARG A 15 9.51 -5.42 -14.73
CA ARG A 15 10.22 -4.31 -14.08
C ARG A 15 9.33 -3.76 -12.99
N MET A 16 9.87 -3.62 -11.79
CA MET A 16 9.17 -3.03 -10.65
C MET A 16 9.97 -1.83 -10.13
N GLU A 17 9.27 -0.74 -9.87
CA GLU A 17 9.76 0.43 -9.16
C GLU A 17 9.02 0.55 -7.83
N VAL A 18 9.79 0.74 -6.75
CA VAL A 18 9.28 0.92 -5.39
C VAL A 18 9.72 2.27 -4.85
N LYS A 19 8.79 3.00 -4.24
CA LYS A 19 8.97 4.23 -3.46
C LYS A 19 8.37 4.06 -2.07
N GLY A 20 8.77 4.93 -1.16
CA GLY A 20 8.32 4.96 0.23
C GLY A 20 9.39 4.48 1.20
N GLY A 21 9.31 4.97 2.43
CA GLY A 21 10.22 4.60 3.51
C GLY A 21 11.70 4.73 3.12
N PRO A 22 12.54 3.70 3.34
CA PRO A 22 13.96 3.72 3.00
C PRO A 22 14.29 3.90 1.51
N ALA A 23 13.36 3.57 0.61
CA ALA A 23 13.55 3.80 -0.83
C ALA A 23 13.39 5.28 -1.21
N GLY A 24 12.86 6.09 -0.29
CA GLY A 24 12.55 7.51 -0.45
C GLY A 24 11.22 7.77 -1.16
N GLY A 25 10.71 8.99 -1.00
CA GLY A 25 9.36 9.39 -1.41
C GLY A 25 8.47 9.69 -0.20
N ASP A 26 7.38 10.42 -0.45
CA ASP A 26 6.47 10.88 0.62
C ASP A 26 5.42 9.82 0.99
N TYR A 27 5.28 8.79 0.16
CA TYR A 27 4.32 7.70 0.29
C TYR A 27 4.83 6.43 -0.39
N PHE A 28 4.25 5.28 -0.02
CA PHE A 28 4.50 4.00 -0.65
C PHE A 28 3.85 3.92 -2.03
N SER A 29 4.67 3.62 -3.03
CA SER A 29 4.21 3.40 -4.40
C SER A 29 4.97 2.23 -5.00
N VAL A 30 4.21 1.31 -5.58
CA VAL A 30 4.72 0.16 -6.33
C VAL A 30 4.11 0.21 -7.72
N THR A 31 4.95 0.42 -8.72
CA THR A 31 4.54 0.42 -10.12
C THR A 31 5.40 -0.53 -10.91
N GLY A 32 4.95 -0.96 -12.08
CA GLY A 32 5.78 -1.77 -12.95
C GLY A 32 5.42 -1.73 -14.40
N ASP A 33 6.28 -2.36 -15.19
CA ASP A 33 6.12 -2.64 -16.61
C ASP A 33 6.28 -4.15 -16.80
N ILE A 34 5.36 -4.77 -17.54
CA ILE A 34 5.37 -6.20 -17.84
C ILE A 34 5.19 -6.36 -19.33
N PHE A 35 6.16 -6.97 -20.01
CA PHE A 35 6.12 -7.10 -21.46
C PHE A 35 6.84 -8.36 -21.95
N PRO A 36 6.38 -8.99 -23.05
CA PRO A 36 7.10 -10.08 -23.72
C PRO A 36 8.48 -9.63 -24.20
N VAL A 37 9.47 -10.54 -24.12
CA VAL A 37 10.84 -10.28 -24.58
C VAL A 37 10.88 -9.98 -26.09
N ASP A 38 10.07 -10.69 -26.87
CA ASP A 38 10.00 -10.59 -28.33
C ASP A 38 9.09 -9.45 -28.84
N LYS A 39 8.20 -8.94 -27.98
CA LYS A 39 7.22 -7.88 -28.30
C LYS A 39 7.11 -6.85 -27.18
N PRO A 40 8.14 -6.03 -26.96
CA PRO A 40 8.17 -5.09 -25.84
C PRO A 40 7.07 -4.01 -25.87
N MET A 41 6.41 -3.80 -27.02
CA MET A 41 5.31 -2.85 -27.18
C MET A 41 3.94 -3.41 -26.76
N ASP A 42 3.80 -4.73 -26.59
CA ASP A 42 2.53 -5.40 -26.23
C ASP A 42 2.37 -5.52 -24.71
N GLY A 43 3.08 -4.69 -23.95
CA GLY A 43 3.13 -4.74 -22.49
C GLY A 43 2.02 -3.99 -21.77
N VAL A 44 1.95 -4.22 -20.46
CA VAL A 44 1.12 -3.45 -19.51
C VAL A 44 2.01 -2.67 -18.55
N CYS A 45 1.57 -1.49 -18.11
CA CYS A 45 2.30 -0.64 -17.18
C CYS A 45 1.39 0.04 -16.14
N GLY A 46 1.98 0.51 -15.04
CA GLY A 46 1.29 1.24 -13.98
C GLY A 46 1.16 0.45 -12.68
N ALA A 47 -0.02 0.47 -12.05
CA ALA A 47 -0.32 -0.21 -10.79
C ALA A 47 -0.67 -1.70 -10.99
N VAL A 48 0.20 -2.43 -11.69
CA VAL A 48 0.04 -3.86 -12.03
C VAL A 48 0.49 -4.78 -10.89
N GLY A 49 0.03 -4.48 -9.67
CA GLY A 49 0.52 -5.10 -8.45
C GLY A 49 0.31 -6.62 -8.42
N LYS A 50 -0.84 -7.11 -8.89
CA LYS A 50 -1.19 -8.54 -8.89
C LYS A 50 -0.23 -9.34 -9.76
N GLU A 51 0.03 -8.86 -10.97
CA GLU A 51 0.92 -9.48 -11.95
C GLU A 51 2.38 -9.40 -11.50
N LEU A 52 2.79 -8.31 -10.85
CA LEU A 52 4.12 -8.19 -10.26
C LEU A 52 4.37 -9.23 -9.16
N LEU A 53 3.35 -9.62 -8.40
CA LEU A 53 3.51 -10.63 -7.34
C LEU A 53 3.80 -12.03 -7.87
N GLU A 54 3.51 -12.32 -9.14
CA GLU A 54 3.93 -13.57 -9.77
C GLU A 54 5.46 -13.64 -9.90
N ALA A 55 6.09 -12.52 -10.29
CA ALA A 55 7.54 -12.42 -10.46
C ALA A 55 8.27 -12.01 -9.17
N PHE A 56 7.61 -11.30 -8.26
CA PHE A 56 8.17 -10.78 -7.01
C PHE A 56 7.24 -11.06 -5.81
N PRO A 57 7.05 -12.33 -5.39
CA PRO A 57 6.15 -12.66 -4.29
C PRO A 57 6.50 -11.94 -2.97
N TRP A 58 7.79 -11.68 -2.74
CA TRP A 58 8.29 -10.95 -1.58
C TRP A 58 7.79 -9.50 -1.50
N ALA A 59 7.33 -8.92 -2.62
CA ALA A 59 6.88 -7.54 -2.70
C ALA A 59 5.46 -7.34 -2.15
N LYS A 60 4.76 -8.40 -1.71
CA LYS A 60 3.39 -8.30 -1.20
C LYS A 60 3.18 -7.20 -0.15
N PRO A 61 4.00 -7.07 0.91
CA PRO A 61 3.83 -5.98 1.88
C PRO A 61 3.95 -4.57 1.27
N LEU A 62 4.65 -4.44 0.14
CA LEU A 62 4.82 -3.16 -0.57
C LEU A 62 3.61 -2.87 -1.47
N VAL A 63 3.12 -3.89 -2.17
CA VAL A 63 1.92 -3.79 -3.01
C VAL A 63 0.69 -3.46 -2.17
N ASP A 64 0.56 -4.08 -0.99
CA ASP A 64 -0.54 -3.82 -0.07
C ASP A 64 -0.54 -2.34 0.42
N LEU A 65 0.63 -1.71 0.55
CA LEU A 65 0.75 -0.30 0.95
C LEU A 65 0.71 0.69 -0.21
N HIS A 66 0.49 0.26 -1.46
CA HIS A 66 0.40 1.17 -2.59
C HIS A 66 -0.64 2.28 -2.32
N LEU A 67 -0.25 3.55 -2.48
CA LEU A 67 -1.03 4.74 -2.11
C LEU A 67 -1.30 4.88 -0.60
N SER A 68 -0.34 4.49 0.23
CA SER A 68 -0.32 4.80 1.67
C SER A 68 0.85 5.70 2.01
N ASP A 69 0.72 6.58 2.99
CA ASP A 69 1.83 7.41 3.47
C ASP A 69 2.95 6.57 4.10
N ASN A 70 4.08 7.19 4.46
CA ASN A 70 5.21 6.49 5.06
C ASN A 70 4.94 5.88 6.46
N SER A 71 3.80 6.23 7.09
CA SER A 71 3.31 5.59 8.32
C SER A 71 2.33 4.44 8.04
N GLY A 72 2.08 4.14 6.77
CA GLY A 72 1.18 3.10 6.30
C GLY A 72 -0.27 3.53 6.18
N VAL A 73 -0.62 4.79 6.46
CA VAL A 73 -2.02 5.24 6.42
C VAL A 73 -2.47 5.35 4.96
N PRO A 74 -3.56 4.70 4.53
CA PRO A 74 -4.10 4.88 3.18
C PRO A 74 -4.36 6.36 2.89
N MET A 75 -4.01 6.82 1.68
CA MET A 75 -4.29 8.20 1.28
C MET A 75 -5.79 8.47 1.32
N HIS A 76 -6.19 9.51 2.05
CA HIS A 76 -7.59 9.89 2.26
C HIS A 76 -8.44 8.75 2.88
N ALA A 77 -7.87 7.99 3.82
CA ALA A 77 -8.51 6.83 4.45
C ALA A 77 -9.96 7.06 4.89
N ALA A 78 -10.21 8.18 5.58
CA ALA A 78 -11.55 8.50 6.08
C ALA A 78 -12.50 8.93 4.96
N GLU A 79 -12.05 9.77 4.03
CA GLU A 79 -12.91 10.31 2.97
C GLU A 79 -13.27 9.24 1.94
N ASN A 80 -12.28 8.52 1.43
CA ASN A 80 -12.48 7.45 0.45
C ASN A 80 -13.19 6.26 1.09
N GLY A 81 -12.84 5.90 2.33
CA GLY A 81 -13.55 4.87 3.07
C GLY A 81 -15.03 5.22 3.28
N TRP A 82 -15.34 6.46 3.64
CA TRP A 82 -16.73 6.90 3.84
C TRP A 82 -17.53 6.90 2.54
N TYR A 83 -16.88 7.22 1.41
CA TYR A 83 -17.45 7.08 0.08
C TYR A 83 -17.82 5.63 -0.23
N TRP A 84 -16.88 4.69 -0.08
CA TRP A 84 -17.14 3.27 -0.33
C TRP A 84 -18.17 2.66 0.64
N ALA A 85 -18.24 3.17 1.87
CA ALA A 85 -19.23 2.76 2.86
C ALA A 85 -20.66 3.22 2.54
N GLY A 86 -20.86 4.09 1.54
CA GLY A 86 -22.18 4.60 1.19
C GLY A 86 -22.61 5.85 1.95
N GLY A 87 -21.68 6.50 2.65
CA GLY A 87 -22.00 7.60 3.55
C GLY A 87 -22.13 8.97 2.88
N THR A 88 -21.94 9.05 1.56
CA THR A 88 -22.05 10.31 0.82
C THR A 88 -23.39 10.44 0.11
N GLU A 89 -23.78 11.68 -0.21
CA GLU A 89 -25.00 11.94 -0.98
C GLU A 89 -24.97 11.36 -2.41
N TRP A 90 -23.79 10.98 -2.89
CA TRP A 90 -23.57 10.36 -4.19
C TRP A 90 -23.97 8.88 -4.20
N ASN A 91 -24.04 8.22 -3.03
CA ASN A 91 -24.41 6.81 -2.93
C ASN A 91 -25.94 6.64 -2.79
N SER A 92 -26.71 7.01 -3.82
CA SER A 92 -28.12 6.61 -3.91
C SER A 92 -28.24 5.22 -4.56
N PRO A 93 -29.15 4.32 -4.12
CA PRO A 93 -29.37 3.02 -4.75
C PRO A 93 -29.78 3.08 -6.23
N SER A 94 -30.08 4.28 -6.73
CA SER A 94 -30.41 4.56 -8.13
C SER A 94 -29.23 5.09 -8.96
N GLN A 95 -28.02 5.18 -8.41
CA GLN A 95 -26.83 5.69 -9.11
C GLN A 95 -25.93 4.56 -9.60
N ASP A 96 -25.09 4.88 -10.60
CA ASP A 96 -24.17 3.96 -11.27
C ASP A 96 -23.03 3.46 -10.36
N ASP A 97 -22.84 4.04 -9.16
CA ASP A 97 -21.78 3.67 -8.21
C ASP A 97 -22.32 3.42 -6.78
N PRO A 98 -22.89 2.23 -6.51
CA PRO A 98 -23.43 1.90 -5.19
C PRO A 98 -22.32 1.73 -4.14
N PRO A 99 -22.67 1.75 -2.83
CA PRO A 99 -21.74 1.37 -1.77
C PRO A 99 -21.04 0.04 -2.11
N ASN A 100 -19.73 -0.03 -1.88
CA ASN A 100 -18.91 -1.15 -2.33
C ASN A 100 -17.99 -1.63 -1.22
N SER A 101 -18.43 -2.66 -0.50
CA SER A 101 -17.69 -3.24 0.62
C SER A 101 -16.35 -3.87 0.19
N PHE A 102 -16.24 -4.36 -1.05
CA PHE A 102 -14.97 -4.89 -1.57
C PHE A 102 -13.91 -3.79 -1.70
N TYR A 103 -14.26 -2.63 -2.28
CA TYR A 103 -13.34 -1.51 -2.35
C TYR A 103 -13.04 -0.91 -0.98
N LEU A 104 -14.03 -0.86 -0.07
CA LEU A 104 -13.81 -0.46 1.31
C LEU A 104 -12.80 -1.36 2.03
N ALA A 105 -12.99 -2.68 1.93
CA ALA A 105 -12.12 -3.70 2.53
C ALA A 105 -10.69 -3.56 2.01
N SER A 106 -10.54 -3.46 0.68
CA SER A 106 -9.25 -3.26 0.03
C SER A 106 -8.57 -1.96 0.46
N HIS A 107 -9.31 -0.84 0.45
CA HIS A 107 -8.77 0.48 0.78
C HIS A 107 -8.29 0.60 2.22
N LEU A 108 -9.07 0.12 3.20
CA LEU A 108 -8.70 0.15 4.62
C LEU A 108 -7.86 -1.06 5.05
N ARG A 109 -7.67 -2.02 4.14
CA ARG A 109 -7.02 -3.32 4.39
C ARG A 109 -7.62 -4.03 5.59
N ILE A 110 -8.95 -4.13 5.62
CA ILE A 110 -9.71 -4.82 6.67
C ILE A 110 -10.35 -6.10 6.10
N PRO A 111 -10.74 -7.07 6.95
CA PRO A 111 -11.55 -8.21 6.52
C PRO A 111 -12.80 -7.77 5.76
N GLN A 112 -13.21 -8.58 4.78
CA GLN A 112 -14.41 -8.32 3.97
C GLN A 112 -15.66 -8.23 4.86
N GLU A 113 -15.77 -9.08 5.87
CA GLU A 113 -16.87 -9.11 6.85
C GLU A 113 -17.00 -7.80 7.65
N ASP A 114 -15.88 -7.18 8.02
CA ASP A 114 -15.89 -5.88 8.71
C ASP A 114 -16.39 -4.78 7.76
N ALA A 115 -15.97 -4.80 6.50
CA ALA A 115 -16.42 -3.85 5.49
C ALA A 115 -17.92 -4.02 5.18
N ASP A 116 -18.41 -5.26 5.11
CA ASP A 116 -19.83 -5.56 4.92
C ASP A 116 -20.68 -5.03 6.09
N ASP A 117 -20.23 -5.23 7.34
CA ASP A 117 -20.93 -4.71 8.52
C ASP A 117 -20.92 -3.17 8.57
N ILE A 118 -19.81 -2.53 8.21
CA ILE A 118 -19.72 -1.06 8.12
C ILE A 118 -20.73 -0.52 7.10
N VAL A 119 -20.74 -1.07 5.87
CA VAL A 119 -21.67 -0.65 4.82
C VAL A 119 -23.12 -0.83 5.26
N ARG A 120 -23.43 -1.97 5.92
CA ARG A 120 -24.76 -2.22 6.50
C ARG A 120 -25.12 -1.16 7.54
N LYS A 121 -24.23 -0.88 8.50
CA LYS A 121 -24.48 0.11 9.56
C LYS A 121 -24.67 1.51 9.01
N VAL A 122 -23.88 1.92 8.01
CA VAL A 122 -24.05 3.23 7.35
C VAL A 122 -25.40 3.31 6.64
N ALA A 123 -25.80 2.27 5.91
CA ALA A 123 -27.11 2.22 5.24
C ALA A 123 -28.29 2.28 6.23
N LEU A 124 -28.16 1.65 7.40
CA LEU A 124 -29.17 1.67 8.46
C LEU A 124 -29.09 2.92 9.36
N LYS A 125 -28.13 3.81 9.11
CA LYS A 125 -27.82 4.98 9.97
C LYS A 125 -27.47 4.60 11.42
N GLU A 126 -26.94 3.39 11.60
CA GLU A 126 -26.36 2.88 12.85
C GLU A 126 -24.89 3.29 13.03
N MET A 127 -24.27 3.86 11.98
CA MET A 127 -22.93 4.43 12.03
C MET A 127 -22.92 5.76 11.29
N ASP A 128 -22.50 6.82 11.98
CA ASP A 128 -22.28 8.13 11.38
C ASP A 128 -20.83 8.36 10.92
N LYS A 129 -20.57 9.51 10.29
CA LYS A 129 -19.24 9.84 9.78
C LYS A 129 -18.19 10.01 10.89
N ALA A 130 -18.60 10.44 12.08
CA ALA A 130 -17.68 10.62 13.21
C ALA A 130 -17.28 9.26 13.79
N GLU A 131 -18.23 8.34 13.95
CA GLU A 131 -17.99 6.96 14.37
C GLU A 131 -17.13 6.21 13.36
N PHE A 132 -17.40 6.37 12.05
CA PHE A 132 -16.56 5.81 11.00
C PHE A 132 -15.13 6.37 11.03
N LYS A 133 -14.97 7.70 11.22
CA LYS A 133 -13.64 8.31 11.39
C LYS A 133 -12.91 7.75 12.59
N ALA A 134 -13.59 7.55 13.72
CA ALA A 134 -12.99 6.92 14.89
C ALA A 134 -12.54 5.48 14.61
N PHE A 135 -13.35 4.70 13.87
CA PHE A 135 -12.97 3.37 13.42
C PHE A 135 -11.69 3.39 12.55
N VAL A 136 -11.63 4.30 11.56
CA VAL A 136 -10.48 4.50 10.67
C VAL A 136 -9.23 4.89 11.46
N GLU A 137 -9.33 5.82 12.40
CA GLU A 137 -8.22 6.24 13.25
C GLU A 137 -7.72 5.09 14.15
N GLY A 138 -8.63 4.21 14.60
CA GLY A 138 -8.30 2.99 15.31
C GLY A 138 -7.43 2.00 14.53
N GLN A 139 -7.34 2.12 13.20
CA GLN A 139 -6.51 1.25 12.36
C GLN A 139 -5.04 1.67 12.31
N ARG A 140 -4.70 2.89 12.72
CA ARG A 140 -3.33 3.43 12.62
C ARG A 140 -2.24 2.54 13.22
N PRO A 141 -2.41 1.91 14.40
CA PRO A 141 -1.37 1.04 14.95
C PRO A 141 -1.05 -0.15 14.03
N ARG A 142 -2.07 -0.76 13.42
CA ARG A 142 -1.90 -1.87 12.48
C ARG A 142 -1.21 -1.40 11.20
N TRP A 143 -1.65 -0.29 10.63
CA TRP A 143 -1.01 0.28 9.44
C TRP A 143 0.46 0.65 9.68
N GLY A 144 0.79 1.13 10.88
CA GLY A 144 2.18 1.35 11.28
C GLY A 144 3.03 0.08 11.27
N GLN A 145 2.48 -1.04 11.74
CA GLN A 145 3.16 -2.34 11.69
C GLN A 145 3.35 -2.83 10.25
N GLU A 146 2.35 -2.64 9.38
CA GLU A 146 2.45 -2.95 7.95
C GLU A 146 3.56 -2.12 7.28
N ALA A 147 3.64 -0.82 7.56
CA ALA A 147 4.71 0.05 7.08
C ALA A 147 6.09 -0.36 7.58
N GLU A 148 6.20 -0.77 8.85
CA GLU A 148 7.46 -1.29 9.39
C GLU A 148 7.89 -2.57 8.67
N GLN A 149 6.95 -3.47 8.41
CA GLN A 149 7.21 -4.70 7.67
C GLN A 149 7.66 -4.40 6.23
N ALA A 150 6.98 -3.48 5.54
CA ALA A 150 7.39 -3.00 4.22
C ALA A 150 8.81 -2.42 4.23
N ASN A 151 9.14 -1.60 5.23
CA ASN A 151 10.47 -1.03 5.37
C ASN A 151 11.56 -2.10 5.57
N LYS A 152 11.27 -3.15 6.34
CA LYS A 152 12.17 -4.32 6.49
C LYS A 152 12.35 -5.06 5.17
N THR A 153 11.27 -5.23 4.40
CA THR A 153 11.31 -5.83 3.06
C THR A 153 12.20 -5.02 2.12
N ILE A 154 12.05 -3.69 2.09
CA ILE A 154 12.89 -2.80 1.26
C ILE A 154 14.36 -2.93 1.63
N ARG A 155 14.71 -2.82 2.92
CA ARG A 155 16.12 -2.89 3.36
C ARG A 155 16.77 -4.22 3.01
N SER A 156 16.06 -5.33 3.22
CA SER A 156 16.59 -6.67 2.97
C SER A 156 16.81 -6.96 1.48
N HIS A 157 15.91 -6.50 0.60
CA HIS A 157 15.96 -6.83 -0.83
C HIS A 157 16.79 -5.84 -1.66
N PHE A 158 17.02 -4.63 -1.17
CA PHE A 158 17.77 -3.59 -1.89
C PHE A 158 19.08 -3.20 -1.23
N GLU A 159 19.53 -3.97 -0.22
CA GLU A 159 20.78 -3.73 0.52
C GLU A 159 20.91 -2.29 1.06
N ILE A 160 19.79 -1.67 1.43
CA ILE A 160 19.78 -0.31 1.98
C ILE A 160 20.12 -0.39 3.47
N PRO A 161 21.24 0.19 3.94
CA PRO A 161 21.63 0.13 5.34
C PRO A 161 20.61 0.85 6.23
N GLU A 162 20.46 0.36 7.47
CA GLU A 162 19.75 1.12 8.50
C GLU A 162 20.52 2.40 8.79
N VAL A 163 19.88 3.54 8.53
CA VAL A 163 20.35 4.85 8.98
C VAL A 163 20.33 4.85 10.51
N GLY A 164 21.43 4.40 11.11
CA GLY A 164 21.56 4.20 12.55
C GLY A 164 22.82 3.40 12.91
N ARG A 165 23.10 2.29 12.22
CA ARG A 165 24.27 1.45 12.55
C ARG A 165 25.60 1.97 12.01
N GLU A 166 25.61 2.69 10.89
CA GLU A 166 26.87 3.25 10.34
C GLU A 166 27.36 4.50 11.10
N LEU A 167 26.46 5.30 11.67
CA LEU A 167 26.84 6.46 12.49
C LEU A 167 27.41 6.02 13.84
N GLU A 168 26.82 5.02 14.51
CA GLU A 168 27.37 4.48 15.75
C GLU A 168 28.68 3.70 15.55
N GLN A 169 28.84 2.94 14.45
CA GLN A 169 30.12 2.27 14.15
C GLN A 169 31.23 3.25 13.71
N ARG A 170 30.88 4.37 13.06
CA ARG A 170 31.85 5.44 12.73
C ARG A 170 32.18 6.33 13.93
N MET A 171 31.24 6.56 14.83
CA MET A 171 31.44 7.41 16.01
C MET A 171 31.98 6.65 17.22
N GLY A 172 31.79 5.32 17.31
CA GLY A 172 32.30 4.47 18.40
C GLY A 172 33.79 4.12 18.34
N ARG A 173 34.57 4.65 17.38
CA ARG A 173 36.03 4.41 17.24
C ARG A 173 36.92 5.64 17.47
N ARG A 174 36.43 6.70 18.13
CA ARG A 174 37.25 7.81 18.68
C ARG A 174 36.52 8.29 19.96
N LEU A 175 37.00 8.20 21.19
CA LEU A 175 38.35 8.36 21.74
C LEU A 175 38.49 7.46 22.99
N THR A 176 39.47 6.57 23.02
CA THR A 176 40.20 6.27 24.26
C THR A 176 41.61 6.77 24.00
N ALA A 177 41.95 7.88 24.66
CA ALA A 177 43.29 8.37 24.87
C ALA A 177 43.44 8.58 26.38
#